data_AF-A0A2M6XSY0-F1
#
_entry.id   AF-A0A2M6XSY0-F1
#
_cell.length_a   1.000
_cell.length_b   1.000
_cell.length_c   1.000
_cell.angle_alpha   90.00
_cell.angle_beta   90.00
_cell.angle_gamma   90.00
#
_symmetry.space_group_name_H-M   'P 1'
#
loop_
_entity.id
_entity.type
_entity.pdbx_description
1 polymer ?
#
loop_
_entity_poly.entity_id
_entity_poly.type
_entity_poly.pdbx_seq_one_letter_code
_entity_poly.pdbx_strand_id
1 'polypeptide(L)'
;MDYKKEIFTRLHFYSLGLFGEISKRLGVKAHLARYILPNEMQDYLLKNKRPDLAQLESNFHNLVNIIKPNGEVVTMKGRDAKATIDCFLQARNKNNVNPDFIKGTGASKGFVQARVKVILNAHDCDKLKHGEILVAPMTSPDYVIAMRKSV
;
A
#
# COMPACT_ATOMS: atom_id res chain seq x y z
N MET A 1 -5.16 -14.83 -15.21
CA MET A 1 -4.97 -13.81 -14.15
C MET A 1 -4.87 -12.40 -14.74
N ASP A 2 -4.37 -12.26 -15.97
CA ASP A 2 -4.05 -10.96 -16.58
C ASP A 2 -5.27 -10.08 -16.91
N TYR A 3 -6.37 -10.64 -17.42
CA TYR A 3 -7.55 -9.83 -17.78
C TYR A 3 -8.14 -9.05 -16.59
N LYS A 4 -8.30 -9.70 -15.44
CA LYS A 4 -8.79 -9.02 -14.22
C LYS A 4 -7.87 -7.85 -13.85
N LYS A 5 -6.56 -8.08 -13.82
CA LYS A 5 -5.56 -7.06 -13.47
C LYS A 5 -5.56 -5.90 -14.46
N GLU A 6 -5.71 -6.19 -15.76
CA GLU A 6 -5.85 -5.18 -16.80
C GLU A 6 -7.08 -4.30 -16.57
N ILE A 7 -8.26 -4.90 -16.38
CA ILE A 7 -9.50 -4.17 -16.12
C ILE A 7 -9.38 -3.30 -14.87
N PHE A 8 -8.82 -3.82 -13.78
CA PHE A 8 -8.60 -3.02 -12.57
C PHE A 8 -7.63 -1.85 -12.82
N THR A 9 -6.55 -2.06 -13.55
CA THR A 9 -5.57 -1.00 -13.86
C THR A 9 -6.20 0.10 -14.71
N ARG A 10 -6.97 -0.29 -15.73
CA ARG A 10 -7.71 0.65 -16.58
C ARG A 10 -8.75 1.44 -15.77
N LEU A 11 -9.51 0.77 -14.90
CA LEU A 11 -10.46 1.42 -14.01
C LEU A 11 -9.79 2.47 -13.13
N HIS A 12 -8.64 2.13 -12.51
CA HIS A 12 -7.87 3.09 -11.71
C HIS A 12 -7.45 4.29 -12.55
N PHE A 13 -6.92 4.07 -13.77
CA PHE A 13 -6.52 5.16 -14.65
C PHE A 13 -7.69 6.08 -15.02
N TYR A 14 -8.82 5.52 -15.45
CA TYR A 14 -10.01 6.31 -15.78
C TYR A 14 -10.62 7.03 -14.57
N SER A 15 -10.50 6.44 -13.37
CA SER A 15 -10.98 7.07 -12.14
C SER A 15 -10.23 8.36 -11.77
N LEU A 16 -9.00 8.56 -12.28
CA LEU A 16 -8.21 9.76 -11.97
C LEU A 16 -8.94 11.05 -12.39
N GLY A 17 -9.61 11.05 -13.54
CA GLY A 17 -10.40 12.18 -14.01
C GLY A 17 -11.59 12.47 -13.09
N LEU A 18 -12.30 11.42 -12.67
CA LEU A 18 -13.43 11.51 -11.74
C LEU A 18 -12.98 12.10 -10.39
N PHE A 19 -11.91 11.57 -9.79
CA PHE A 19 -11.39 12.08 -8.53
C PHE A 19 -10.83 13.50 -8.66
N GLY A 20 -10.29 13.87 -9.83
CA GLY A 20 -9.89 15.24 -10.13
C GLY A 20 -11.07 16.22 -10.12
N GLU A 21 -12.21 15.83 -10.68
CA GLU A 21 -13.43 16.65 -10.65
C GLU A 21 -14.03 16.72 -9.24
N ILE A 22 -14.09 15.60 -8.51
CA ILE A 22 -14.52 15.57 -7.11
C ILE A 22 -13.65 16.49 -6.25
N SER A 23 -12.33 16.43 -6.45
CA SER A 23 -11.36 17.30 -5.77
C SER A 23 -11.67 18.78 -5.97
N LYS A 24 -11.97 19.20 -7.20
CA LYS A 24 -12.35 20.58 -7.53
C LYS A 24 -13.66 21.00 -6.85
N ARG A 25 -14.72 20.17 -6.93
CA ARG A 25 -16.04 20.47 -6.34
C ARG A 25 -16.02 20.60 -4.82
N LEU A 26 -15.18 19.78 -4.18
CA LEU A 26 -15.08 19.73 -2.72
C LEU A 26 -13.98 20.64 -2.16
N GLY A 27 -13.12 21.21 -3.00
CA GLY A 27 -11.99 22.04 -2.55
C GLY A 27 -10.92 21.25 -1.78
N VAL A 28 -10.76 19.97 -2.07
CA VAL A 28 -9.78 19.07 -1.41
C VAL A 28 -8.59 18.82 -2.32
N LYS A 29 -7.41 18.46 -1.76
CA LYS A 29 -6.26 18.03 -2.57
C LYS A 29 -6.59 16.75 -3.35
N ALA A 30 -6.12 16.65 -4.59
CA ALA A 30 -6.43 15.53 -5.48
C ALA A 30 -6.09 14.15 -4.91
N HIS A 31 -4.99 14.05 -4.14
CA HIS A 31 -4.65 12.78 -3.51
C HIS A 31 -5.63 12.41 -2.39
N LEU A 32 -6.16 13.37 -1.62
CA LEU A 32 -7.13 13.14 -0.54
C LEU A 32 -8.51 12.73 -1.05
N ALA A 33 -8.92 13.19 -2.23
CA ALA A 33 -10.20 12.81 -2.83
C ALA A 33 -10.37 11.29 -2.99
N ARG A 34 -9.26 10.56 -3.16
CA ARG A 34 -9.22 9.09 -3.26
C ARG A 34 -9.37 8.37 -1.91
N TYR A 35 -9.25 9.10 -0.80
CA TYR A 35 -9.32 8.56 0.57
C TYR A 35 -10.62 8.96 1.29
N ILE A 36 -11.52 9.67 0.60
CA ILE A 36 -12.88 9.92 1.10
C ILE A 36 -13.62 8.58 1.14
N LEU A 37 -14.22 8.24 2.28
CA LEU A 37 -14.96 6.98 2.42
C LEU A 37 -16.26 7.01 1.59
N PRO A 38 -16.78 5.85 1.14
CA PRO A 38 -17.99 5.82 0.30
C PRO A 38 -19.20 6.53 0.91
N ASN A 39 -19.42 6.40 2.22
CA ASN A 39 -20.50 7.08 2.94
C ASN A 39 -20.27 8.60 3.04
N GLU A 40 -19.02 9.02 3.32
CA GLU A 40 -18.62 10.43 3.33
C GLU A 40 -18.78 11.06 1.94
N MET A 41 -18.43 10.32 0.89
CA MET A 41 -18.56 10.77 -0.49
C MET A 41 -20.02 11.05 -0.86
N GLN A 42 -20.96 10.18 -0.47
CA GLN A 42 -22.39 10.43 -0.65
C GLN A 42 -22.85 11.67 0.13
N ASP A 43 -22.41 11.81 1.38
CA ASP A 43 -22.72 12.96 2.22
C ASP A 43 -22.22 14.28 1.60
N TYR A 44 -21.00 14.28 1.05
CA TYR A 44 -20.40 15.48 0.47
C TYR A 44 -20.99 15.84 -0.90
N LEU A 45 -21.26 14.85 -1.75
CA LEU A 45 -21.71 15.08 -3.11
C LEU A 45 -23.22 15.23 -3.24
N LEU A 46 -24.01 14.54 -2.39
CA LEU A 46 -25.47 14.49 -2.52
C LEU A 46 -26.20 15.29 -1.44
N LYS A 47 -25.59 15.43 -0.25
CA LYS A 47 -26.23 16.10 0.91
C LYS A 47 -25.63 17.47 1.21
N ASN A 48 -24.80 18.01 0.32
CA ASN A 48 -24.12 19.30 0.46
C ASN A 48 -23.29 19.47 1.74
N LYS A 49 -22.90 18.37 2.41
CA LYS A 49 -21.97 18.47 3.54
C LYS A 49 -20.58 18.84 3.03
N ARG A 50 -19.80 19.58 3.82
CA ARG A 50 -18.43 19.92 3.48
C ARG A 50 -17.44 19.01 4.21
N PRO A 51 -16.35 18.60 3.55
CA PRO A 51 -15.32 17.83 4.20
C PRO A 51 -14.57 18.67 5.23
N ASP A 52 -14.23 18.04 6.35
CA ASP A 52 -13.23 18.56 7.27
C ASP A 52 -11.84 18.20 6.71
N LEU A 53 -11.11 19.21 6.23
CA LEU A 53 -9.80 19.03 5.62
C LEU A 53 -8.75 18.48 6.60
N ALA A 54 -8.80 18.92 7.86
CA ALA A 54 -7.86 18.45 8.88
C ALA A 54 -8.12 16.97 9.20
N GLN A 55 -9.40 16.59 9.27
CA GLN A 55 -9.76 15.18 9.45
C GLN A 55 -9.38 14.32 8.25
N LEU A 56 -9.55 14.81 7.01
CA LEU A 56 -9.14 14.07 5.81
C LEU A 56 -7.62 13.86 5.72
N GLU A 57 -6.83 14.90 6.03
CA GLU A 57 -5.36 14.79 6.13
C GLU A 57 -4.95 13.79 7.22
N SER A 58 -5.63 13.79 8.37
CA SER A 58 -5.40 12.80 9.44
C SER A 58 -5.73 11.37 9.00
N ASN A 59 -6.85 11.19 8.29
CA ASN A 59 -7.29 9.89 7.77
C ASN A 59 -6.31 9.33 6.73
N PHE A 60 -5.69 10.18 5.92
CA PHE A 60 -4.70 9.75 4.93
C PHE A 60 -3.53 8.96 5.57
N HIS A 61 -3.18 9.30 6.82
CA HIS A 61 -2.13 8.62 7.56
C HIS A 61 -2.64 7.53 8.52
N ASN A 62 -3.83 7.70 9.09
CA ASN A 62 -4.32 6.87 10.19
C ASN A 62 -5.78 6.46 9.99
N LEU A 63 -6.02 5.56 9.03
CA LEU A 63 -7.34 5.00 8.73
C LEU A 63 -7.22 3.49 8.57
N VAL A 64 -8.04 2.74 9.29
CA VAL A 64 -8.12 1.27 9.21
C VAL A 64 -9.57 0.89 8.93
N ASN A 65 -9.77 0.01 7.94
CA ASN A 65 -11.07 -0.60 7.66
C ASN A 65 -10.96 -2.10 7.90
N ILE A 66 -11.77 -2.61 8.83
CA ILE A 66 -11.88 -4.04 9.12
C ILE A 66 -13.19 -4.55 8.53
N ILE A 67 -13.10 -5.48 7.58
CA ILE A 67 -14.26 -6.14 7.00
C ILE A 67 -14.50 -7.43 7.78
N LYS A 68 -15.60 -7.49 8.52
CA LYS A 68 -16.02 -8.68 9.25
C LYS A 68 -16.59 -9.74 8.30
N PRO A 69 -16.65 -11.03 8.71
CA PRO A 69 -17.20 -12.10 7.87
C PRO A 69 -18.65 -11.89 7.41
N ASN A 70 -19.46 -11.14 8.17
CA ASN A 70 -20.83 -10.78 7.82
C ASN A 70 -20.91 -9.61 6.80
N GLY A 71 -19.79 -9.08 6.33
CA GLY A 71 -19.71 -7.94 5.42
C GLY A 71 -19.76 -6.57 6.10
N GLU A 72 -19.91 -6.50 7.43
CA GLU A 72 -19.88 -5.26 8.17
C GLU A 72 -18.47 -4.64 8.12
N VAL A 73 -18.40 -3.34 7.82
CA VAL A 73 -17.13 -2.59 7.78
C VAL A 73 -17.02 -1.73 9.03
N VAL A 74 -16.00 -2.01 9.84
CA VAL A 74 -15.63 -1.17 10.99
C VAL A 74 -14.47 -0.27 10.59
N THR A 75 -14.70 1.04 10.62
CA THR A 75 -13.68 2.04 10.32
C THR A 75 -13.13 2.65 11.60
N MET A 76 -11.82 2.56 11.78
CA MET A 76 -11.07 3.21 12.87
C MET A 76 -10.24 4.36 12.29
N LYS A 77 -10.15 5.46 13.03
CA LYS A 77 -9.46 6.70 12.61
C LYS A 77 -8.48 7.17 13.69
N GLY A 78 -7.48 7.95 13.30
CA GLY A 78 -6.58 8.64 14.23
C GLY A 78 -5.87 7.69 15.20
N ARG A 79 -6.03 7.92 16.51
CA ARG A 79 -5.36 7.13 17.56
C ARG A 79 -5.74 5.66 17.54
N ASP A 80 -7.02 5.35 17.32
CA ASP A 80 -7.51 3.96 17.31
C ASP A 80 -6.98 3.18 16.10
N ALA A 81 -6.92 3.86 14.94
CA ALA A 81 -6.28 3.31 13.75
C ALA A 81 -4.81 3.00 13.99
N LYS A 82 -4.06 3.94 14.58
CA LYS A 82 -2.65 3.75 14.92
C LYS A 82 -2.44 2.58 15.87
N ALA A 83 -3.21 2.52 16.97
CA ALA A 83 -3.13 1.43 17.93
C ALA A 83 -3.41 0.06 17.29
N THR A 84 -4.36 0.01 16.34
CA THR A 84 -4.71 -1.22 15.62
C THR A 84 -3.59 -1.65 14.68
N ILE A 85 -2.98 -0.70 13.95
CA ILE A 85 -1.81 -0.95 13.10
C ILE A 85 -0.66 -1.49 13.96
N ASP A 86 -0.34 -0.82 15.07
CA ASP A 86 0.76 -1.22 15.97
C ASP A 86 0.53 -2.62 16.54
N CYS A 87 -0.70 -2.92 16.99
CA CYS A 87 -1.07 -4.24 17.49
C CYS A 87 -0.89 -5.32 16.41
N PHE A 88 -1.35 -5.06 15.18
CA PHE A 88 -1.22 -6.00 14.07
C PHE A 88 0.24 -6.26 13.70
N LEU A 89 1.07 -5.21 13.68
CA LEU A 89 2.51 -5.34 13.39
C LEU A 89 3.25 -6.08 14.52
N GLN A 90 2.93 -5.81 15.79
CA GLN A 90 3.54 -6.50 16.92
C GLN A 90 3.13 -7.98 17.02
N ALA A 91 1.87 -8.31 16.75
CA ALA A 91 1.39 -9.69 16.72
C ALA A 91 2.16 -10.53 15.69
N ARG A 92 2.53 -9.93 14.55
CA ARG A 92 3.35 -10.58 13.53
C ARG A 92 4.79 -10.86 13.97
N ASN A 93 5.32 -10.07 14.91
CA ASN A 93 6.69 -10.16 15.41
C ASN A 93 6.86 -11.07 16.64
N LYS A 94 5.78 -11.63 17.21
CA LYS A 94 5.81 -12.45 18.44
C LYS A 94 6.35 -13.88 18.29
N ASN A 95 6.80 -14.28 17.10
CA ASN A 95 7.45 -15.58 16.93
C ASN A 95 8.89 -15.50 17.43
N ASN A 96 9.40 -16.53 18.12
CA ASN A 96 10.82 -16.65 18.52
C ASN A 96 11.73 -16.53 17.28
N VAL A 97 12.10 -15.29 16.94
CA VAL A 97 12.99 -14.99 15.82
C VAL A 97 14.40 -15.31 16.29
N ASN A 98 15.01 -16.33 15.70
CA ASN A 98 16.46 -16.48 15.82
C ASN A 98 17.08 -15.25 15.12
N PRO A 99 17.84 -14.38 15.84
CA PRO A 99 18.41 -13.18 15.24
C PRO A 99 19.37 -13.50 14.07
N ASP A 100 19.88 -14.73 14.02
CA ASP A 100 20.83 -15.17 12.99
C ASP A 100 20.14 -15.72 11.74
N PHE A 101 18.82 -15.95 11.75
CA PHE A 101 18.13 -16.60 10.64
C PHE A 101 16.70 -16.10 10.38
N ILE A 102 16.47 -15.58 9.17
CA ILE A 102 15.16 -15.14 8.70
C ILE A 102 14.51 -16.27 7.88
N LYS A 103 13.33 -16.74 8.32
CA LYS A 103 12.53 -17.75 7.61
C LYS A 103 11.57 -17.10 6.61
N GLY A 104 11.36 -17.77 5.49
CA GLY A 104 10.38 -17.39 4.47
C GLY A 104 10.00 -18.57 3.58
N THR A 105 9.16 -18.29 2.58
CA THR A 105 8.78 -19.29 1.57
C THR A 105 9.75 -19.19 0.40
N GLY A 106 10.50 -20.26 0.14
CA GLY A 106 11.38 -20.33 -1.02
C GLY A 106 10.58 -20.40 -2.32
N ALA A 107 10.85 -19.49 -3.25
CA ALA A 107 10.21 -19.47 -4.57
C ALA A 107 10.99 -20.30 -5.63
N SER A 108 12.32 -20.40 -5.49
CA SER A 108 13.21 -21.18 -6.36
C SER A 108 14.21 -21.96 -5.51
N LYS A 109 14.64 -23.13 -6.00
CA LYS A 109 15.65 -23.96 -5.33
C LYS A 109 17.05 -23.47 -5.69
N GLY A 110 17.92 -23.33 -4.70
CA GLY A 110 19.32 -22.93 -4.88
C GLY A 110 19.94 -22.43 -3.58
N PHE A 111 21.27 -22.29 -3.58
CA PHE A 111 22.04 -21.72 -2.47
C PHE A 111 23.04 -20.71 -3.04
N VAL A 112 23.06 -19.50 -2.50
CA VAL A 112 23.96 -18.42 -2.92
C VAL A 112 24.38 -17.60 -1.70
N GLN A 113 25.60 -17.08 -1.73
CA GLN A 113 26.11 -16.12 -0.75
C GLN A 113 26.72 -14.94 -1.50
N ALA A 114 26.19 -13.75 -1.27
CA ALA A 114 26.64 -12.52 -1.91
C ALA A 114 26.24 -11.31 -1.06
N ARG A 115 26.75 -10.13 -1.43
CA ARG A 115 26.42 -8.88 -0.73
C ARG A 115 24.93 -8.56 -0.94
N VAL A 116 24.22 -8.35 0.17
CA VAL A 116 22.81 -7.94 0.14
C VAL A 116 22.69 -6.44 -0.11
N LYS A 117 21.75 -6.07 -0.99
CA LYS A 117 21.35 -4.69 -1.23
C LYS A 117 19.83 -4.57 -1.08
N VAL A 118 19.41 -3.76 -0.11
CA VAL A 118 17.99 -3.43 0.11
C VAL A 118 17.59 -2.28 -0.82
N ILE A 119 16.59 -2.52 -1.67
CA ILE A 119 16.03 -1.53 -2.59
C ILE A 119 14.53 -1.44 -2.33
N LEU A 120 14.11 -0.35 -1.69
CA LEU A 120 12.70 -0.14 -1.30
C LEU A 120 11.88 0.56 -2.40
N ASN A 121 12.55 1.17 -3.38
CA ASN A 121 11.93 1.85 -4.51
C ASN A 121 12.56 1.41 -5.82
N ALA A 122 11.73 1.10 -6.83
CA ALA A 122 12.21 0.63 -8.13
C ALA A 122 13.12 1.64 -8.86
N HIS A 123 12.97 2.95 -8.59
CA HIS A 123 13.85 3.98 -9.15
C HIS A 123 15.32 3.85 -8.68
N ASP A 124 15.56 3.10 -7.61
CA ASP A 124 16.89 2.85 -7.07
C ASP A 124 17.53 1.55 -7.60
N CYS A 125 16.90 0.85 -8.56
CA CYS A 125 17.40 -0.40 -9.13
C CYS A 125 18.82 -0.27 -9.73
N ASP A 126 19.21 0.92 -10.16
CA ASP A 126 20.55 1.18 -10.70
C ASP A 126 21.66 1.12 -9.65
N LYS A 127 21.30 1.22 -8.37
CA LYS A 127 22.24 1.09 -7.23
C LYS A 127 22.65 -0.36 -6.95
N LEU A 128 21.97 -1.34 -7.56
CA LEU A 128 22.34 -2.76 -7.47
C LEU A 128 23.48 -3.06 -8.45
N LYS A 129 24.53 -3.70 -7.96
CA LYS A 129 25.63 -4.19 -8.80
C LYS A 129 25.38 -5.63 -9.24
N HIS A 130 26.02 -6.01 -10.35
CA HIS A 130 25.96 -7.40 -10.81
C HIS A 130 26.54 -8.34 -9.74
N GLY A 131 25.86 -9.44 -9.44
CA GLY A 131 26.30 -10.38 -8.41
C GLY A 131 25.84 -10.08 -6.98
N GLU A 132 25.04 -9.03 -6.75
CA GLU A 132 24.48 -8.72 -5.42
C GLU A 132 23.10 -9.39 -5.22
N ILE A 133 22.74 -9.67 -3.97
CA ILE A 133 21.41 -10.18 -3.61
C ILE A 133 20.45 -9.00 -3.47
N LEU A 134 19.38 -9.00 -4.25
CA LEU A 134 18.32 -8.00 -4.17
C LEU A 134 17.34 -8.34 -3.03
N VAL A 135 17.13 -7.40 -2.12
CA VAL A 135 16.02 -7.43 -1.15
C VAL A 135 15.08 -6.26 -1.47
N ALA A 136 13.85 -6.59 -1.85
CA ALA A 136 12.83 -5.62 -2.24
C ALA A 136 11.49 -5.91 -1.53
N PRO A 137 10.64 -4.89 -1.30
CA PRO A 137 9.36 -5.07 -0.61
C PRO A 137 8.33 -5.85 -1.45
N MET A 138 8.47 -5.86 -2.78
CA MET A 138 7.58 -6.53 -3.71
C MET A 138 8.32 -6.92 -4.99
N THR A 139 7.90 -8.00 -5.63
CA THR A 139 8.42 -8.47 -6.93
C THR A 139 7.70 -7.79 -8.10
N SER A 140 7.63 -6.46 -8.11
CA SER A 140 7.02 -5.70 -9.22
C SER A 140 7.83 -5.86 -10.51
N PRO A 141 7.21 -5.81 -11.71
CA PRO A 141 7.92 -5.73 -12.98
C PRO A 141 8.94 -4.58 -13.05
N ASP A 142 8.72 -3.50 -12.31
CA ASP A 142 9.64 -2.35 -12.25
C ASP A 142 11.04 -2.73 -11.72
N TYR A 143 11.15 -3.84 -10.98
CA TYR A 143 12.41 -4.36 -10.44
C TYR A 143 13.14 -5.30 -11.40
N VAL A 144 12.62 -5.58 -12.61
CA VAL A 144 13.21 -6.54 -13.56
C VAL A 144 14.66 -6.19 -13.89
N ILE A 145 15.01 -4.91 -13.99
CA ILE A 145 16.39 -4.47 -14.24
C ILE A 145 17.31 -4.91 -13.09
N ALA A 146 16.88 -4.76 -11.84
CA ALA A 146 17.63 -5.23 -10.68
C ALA A 146 17.66 -6.76 -10.60
N MET A 147 16.53 -7.44 -10.85
CA MET A 147 16.45 -8.91 -10.87
C MET A 147 17.43 -9.54 -11.88
N ARG A 148 17.65 -8.89 -13.03
CA ARG A 148 18.62 -9.35 -14.03
C ARG A 148 20.08 -9.20 -13.58
N LYS A 149 20.37 -8.28 -12.67
CA LYS A 149 21.72 -8.06 -12.11
C LYS A 149 21.99 -8.95 -10.90
N SER A 150 20.94 -9.37 -10.19
CA SER A 150 21.07 -10.17 -8.98
C SER A 150 21.45 -11.61 -9.26
N VAL A 151 21.98 -12.26 -8.22
CA VAL A 151 22.27 -13.71 -8.17
C VAL A 151 21.33 -14.44 -7.22
#